data_AF-A0A7C2X6P5-F1
#
_entry.id   AF-A0A7C2X6P5-F1
#
_cell.length_a   1.000
_cell.length_b   1.000
_cell.length_c   1.000
_cell.angle_alpha   90.00
_cell.angle_beta   90.00
_cell.angle_gamma   90.00
#
_symmetry.space_group_name_H-M   'P 1'
#
loop_
_entity.id
_entity.type
_entity.pdbx_description
1 polymer ?
#
loop_
_entity_poly.entity_id
_entity_poly.type
_entity_poly.pdbx_seq_one_letter_code
_entity_poly.pdbx_strand_id
1 'polypeptide(L)' 'MTFGDLLAIEFRNAAIVVGFLCIFVGLIARESSEANRGLGMALIVVGATMIALAMVGRYFGWW' A
#
# COMPACT_ATOMS: atom_id res chain seq x y z
N MET A 1 17.22 15.24 -13.72
CA MET A 1 16.33 14.81 -12.64
C MET A 1 15.84 16.07 -11.96
N THR A 2 14.60 16.44 -12.19
CA THR A 2 14.00 17.69 -11.67
C THR A 2 13.52 17.49 -10.24
N PHE A 3 13.26 18.58 -9.51
CA PHE A 3 12.76 18.52 -8.13
C PHE A 3 11.40 17.80 -8.02
N GLY A 4 10.58 17.84 -9.09
CA GLY A 4 9.32 17.10 -9.19
C GLY A 4 9.51 15.58 -9.27
N ASP A 5 10.52 15.12 -10.02
CA ASP A 5 10.83 13.69 -10.15
C ASP A 5 11.24 13.08 -8.81
N LEU A 6 12.00 13.83 -7.99
CA LEU A 6 12.41 13.39 -6.65
C LEU A 6 11.19 13.25 -5.71
N LEU A 7 10.28 14.23 -5.72
CA LEU A 7 9.05 14.19 -4.94
C LEU A 7 8.15 13.02 -5.33
N ALA A 8 8.01 12.75 -6.63
CA ALA A 8 7.23 11.63 -7.15
C ALA A 8 7.82 10.26 -6.74
N ILE A 9 9.15 10.13 -6.75
CA ILE A 9 9.84 8.91 -6.32
C ILE A 9 9.67 8.69 -4.81
N GLU A 10 9.87 9.72 -3.99
CA GLU A 10 9.71 9.68 -2.54
C GLU A 10 8.26 9.34 -2.14
N PHE A 11 7.29 9.99 -2.78
CA PHE A 11 5.86 9.75 -2.53
C PHE A 11 5.44 8.32 -2.90
N ARG A 12 5.96 7.79 -4.02
CA ARG A 12 5.74 6.40 -4.42
C ARG A 12 6.32 5.42 -3.41
N ASN A 13 7.54 5.65 -2.94
CA ASN A 13 8.16 4.81 -1.92
C ASN A 13 7.36 4.84 -0.61
N ALA A 14 6.89 6.02 -0.18
CA ALA A 14 6.03 6.15 0.98
C ALA A 14 4.73 5.35 0.82
N ALA A 15 4.06 5.46 -0.34
CA ALA A 15 2.83 4.71 -0.63
C ALA A 15 3.03 3.18 -0.58
N ILE A 16 4.15 2.68 -1.10
CA ILE A 16 4.48 1.25 -1.04
C ILE A 16 4.70 0.80 0.41
N VAL A 17 5.46 1.57 1.20
CA VAL A 17 5.73 1.26 2.61
C VAL A 17 4.43 1.26 3.43
N VAL A 18 3.55 2.23 3.22
CA VAL A 18 2.23 2.30 3.87
C VAL A 18 1.35 1.11 3.47
N GLY A 19 1.38 0.72 2.19
CA GLY A 19 0.68 -0.46 1.71
C GLY A 19 1.15 -1.76 2.40
N PHE A 20 2.46 -1.93 2.58
CA PHE A 20 3.02 -3.06 3.32
C PHE A 20 2.62 -3.05 4.80
N LEU A 21 2.63 -1.89 5.45
CA LEU A 21 2.15 -1.73 6.83
C LEU A 21 0.68 -2.13 6.96
N CYS A 22 -0.19 -1.73 6.03
CA CYS A 22 -1.60 -2.11 6.04
C CYS A 22 -1.78 -3.64 5.93
N ILE A 23 -1.00 -4.30 5.07
CA ILE A 23 -1.03 -5.77 4.93
C ILE A 23 -0.58 -6.43 6.23
N PHE A 24 0.50 -5.93 6.84
CA PHE A 24 1.03 -6.49 8.08
C PHE A 24 0.04 -6.36 9.25
N VAL A 25 -0.55 -5.18 9.43
CA VAL A 25 -1.61 -4.94 10.43
C VAL A 25 -2.83 -5.79 10.12
N GLY A 26 -3.21 -5.93 8.84
CA GLY A 26 -4.32 -6.77 8.42
C GLY A 26 -4.12 -8.26 8.73
N LEU A 27 -2.89 -8.77 8.56
CA LEU A 27 -2.53 -10.14 8.93
C LEU A 27 -2.62 -10.35 10.45
N ILE A 28 -2.12 -9.42 11.25
CA ILE A 28 -2.21 -9.48 12.72
C ILE A 28 -3.68 -9.43 13.16
N ALA A 29 -4.46 -8.51 12.61
CA ALA A 29 -5.88 -8.36 12.93
C ALA A 29 -6.67 -9.63 12.56
N ARG A 30 -6.32 -10.27 11.43
CA ARG A 30 -6.91 -11.53 10.98
C ARG A 30 -6.63 -12.68 11.94
N GLU A 31 -5.41 -12.78 12.48
CA GLU A 31 -5.00 -13.82 13.43
C GLU A 31 -5.56 -13.58 14.84
N SER A 32 -5.84 -12.33 15.20
CA SER A 32 -6.22 -11.98 16.58
C SER A 32 -7.63 -12.43 16.98
N SER A 33 -8.59 -12.47 16.05
CA SER A 33 -9.97 -12.89 16.36
C SER A 33 -10.76 -13.19 15.09
N GLU A 34 -11.67 -14.19 15.14
CA GLU A 34 -12.59 -14.49 14.03
C GLU A 34 -13.50 -13.31 13.68
N ALA A 35 -13.91 -12.50 14.66
CA ALA A 35 -14.70 -11.30 14.43
C ALA A 35 -13.93 -10.24 13.60
N ASN A 36 -12.60 -10.23 13.73
CA ASN A 36 -11.71 -9.30 13.04
C ASN A 36 -11.18 -9.87 11.71
N ARG A 37 -11.53 -11.11 11.36
CA ARG A 37 -11.07 -11.77 10.14
C ARG A 37 -11.48 -11.02 8.88
N GLY A 38 -12.69 -10.45 8.87
CA GLY A 38 -13.19 -9.61 7.78
C GLY A 38 -12.43 -8.28 7.67
N LEU A 39 -12.20 -7.61 8.80
CA LEU A 39 -11.40 -6.37 8.87
C LEU A 39 -9.95 -6.60 8.43
N GLY A 40 -9.35 -7.70 8.86
CA GLY A 40 -7.99 -8.08 8.47
C GLY A 40 -7.88 -8.33 6.97
N MET A 41 -8.84 -9.05 6.38
CA MET A 41 -8.87 -9.25 4.92
C MET A 41 -9.08 -7.92 4.17
N ALA A 42 -9.95 -7.03 4.65
CA ALA A 42 -10.14 -5.72 4.06
C ALA A 42 -8.84 -4.89 4.07
N LEU A 43 -8.12 -4.87 5.20
CA LEU A 43 -6.83 -4.18 5.32
C LEU A 43 -5.75 -4.74 4.38
N ILE A 44 -5.69 -6.07 4.24
CA ILE A 44 -4.78 -6.73 3.31
C ILE A 44 -5.10 -6.31 1.87
N VAL A 45 -6.38 -6.33 1.48
CA VAL A 45 -6.82 -5.95 0.13
C VAL A 45 -6.49 -4.47 -0.13
N VAL A 46 -6.81 -3.58 0.80
CA VAL A 46 -6.52 -2.13 0.68
C VAL A 46 -5.02 -1.89 0.50
N GLY A 47 -4.19 -2.49 1.36
CA GLY A 47 -2.73 -2.36 1.26
C GLY A 47 -2.18 -2.89 -0.07
N ALA A 48 -2.69 -4.04 -0.54
CA ALA A 48 -2.31 -4.60 -1.83
C ALA A 48 -2.71 -3.70 -3.01
N THR A 49 -3.92 -3.12 -2.99
CA THR A 49 -4.35 -2.16 -4.02
C THR A 49 -3.51 -0.89 -4.02
N MET A 50 -3.09 -0.39 -2.85
CA MET A 50 -2.20 0.78 -2.75
C MET A 50 -0.86 0.52 -3.44
N ILE A 51 -0.26 -0.65 -3.19
CA ILE A 51 1.00 -1.06 -3.83
C ILE A 51 0.81 -1.22 -5.33
N ALA A 52 -0.28 -1.87 -5.76
CA ALA A 52 -0.59 -2.06 -7.17
C ALA A 52 -0.76 -0.72 -7.91
N LEU A 53 -1.50 0.24 -7.32
CA LEU A 53 -1.67 1.58 -7.88
C LEU A 53 -0.34 2.35 -7.95
N ALA A 54 0.53 2.20 -6.94
CA ALA A 54 1.86 2.81 -6.96
C ALA A 54 2.75 2.24 -8.08
N MET A 55 2.63 0.95 -8.40
CA MET A 55 3.33 0.34 -9.53
C MET A 55 2.73 0.72 -10.88
N VAL A 56 1.40 0.69 -11.00
CA VAL A 56 0.68 1.04 -12.23
C VAL A 56 0.87 2.52 -12.58
N GLY A 57 0.88 3.40 -11.58
CA GLY A 57 1.14 4.83 -11.76
C GLY A 57 2.51 5.09 -12.40
N ARG A 58 3.53 4.28 -12.07
CA ARG A 58 4.84 4.33 -12.75
C ARG A 58 4.75 3.88 -14.21
N TYR A 59 3.96 2.86 -14.51
CA TYR A 59 3.86 2.31 -15.86
C TYR A 59 3.15 3.27 -16.82
N PHE A 60 2.14 4.00 -16.33
CA PHE A 60 1.41 5.02 -17.11
C PHE A 60 2.08 6.40 -17.15
N GLY A 61 3.23 6.59 -16.49
CA GLY A 61 3.91 7.89 -16.43
C GLY A 61 3.11 8.97 -15.68
N TRP A 62 2.24 8.57 -14.75
CA TRP A 62 1.55 9.50 -13.85
C TRP A 62 2.47 10.13 -12.80
N TRP A 63 3.70 9.61 -12.69
CA TRP A 63 4.72 9.95 -11.71
C TRP A 63 6.10 9.95 -12.36
#